data_AF-A0A380NYH9-F1
#
_entry.id   AF-A0A380NYH9-F1
#
_cell.length_a   1.000
_cell.length_b   1.000
_cell.length_c   1.000
_cell.angle_alpha   90.00
_cell.angle_beta   90.00
_cell.angle_gamma   90.00
#
_symmetry.space_group_name_H-M   'P 1'
#
loop_
_entity.id
_entity.type
_entity.pdbx_description
1 polymer ?
#
loop_
_entity_poly.entity_id
_entity_poly.type
_entity_poly.pdbx_seq_one_letter_code
_entity_poly.pdbx_strand_id
1 'polypeptide(L)' 'MVDGEVVYESPAVKEIRQYSHEALHALWPEYRRDLNPQEYPVDLSKKAWDNKMALIDDIRAYVKELSSENEDLEKY' A
#
# COMPACT_ATOMS: atom_id res chain seq x y z
N MET A 1 15.35 10.90 -0.71
CA MET A 1 16.32 11.37 0.29
C MET A 1 16.74 10.20 1.15
N VAL A 2 17.99 10.14 1.58
CA VAL A 2 18.53 9.13 2.52
C VAL A 2 19.27 9.89 3.59
N ASP A 3 18.96 9.63 4.86
CA ASP A 3 19.57 10.31 6.02
C ASP A 3 19.55 11.85 5.94
N GLY A 4 18.47 12.41 5.36
CA GLY A 4 18.29 13.86 5.18
C GLY A 4 18.91 14.41 3.89
N GLU A 5 19.68 13.62 3.16
CA GLU A 5 20.36 14.05 1.93
C GLU A 5 19.55 13.74 0.67
N VAL A 6 19.58 14.65 -0.31
CA VAL A 6 18.94 14.46 -1.62
C VAL A 6 19.80 13.56 -2.49
N VAL A 7 19.35 12.30 -2.66
CA VAL A 7 20.04 11.27 -3.47
C VAL A 7 19.44 11.05 -4.86
N TYR A 8 18.44 11.86 -5.25
CA TYR A 8 17.80 11.79 -6.56
C TYR A 8 17.95 13.12 -7.27
N GLU A 9 18.45 13.09 -8.50
CA GLU A 9 18.56 14.26 -9.36
C GLU A 9 17.24 14.48 -10.10
N SER A 10 16.71 15.71 -10.02
CA SER A 10 15.47 16.04 -10.70
C SER A 10 15.71 16.14 -12.22
N PRO A 11 14.97 15.39 -13.05
CA PRO A 11 15.13 15.43 -14.49
C PRO A 11 14.58 16.74 -15.08
N ALA A 12 15.02 17.09 -16.28
CA ALA A 12 14.49 18.21 -17.02
C ALA A 12 13.02 17.96 -17.42
N VAL A 13 12.23 19.03 -17.53
CA VAL A 13 10.80 18.95 -17.91
C VAL A 13 10.56 18.18 -19.21
N LYS A 14 11.48 18.29 -20.18
CA LYS A 14 11.38 17.55 -21.44
C LYS A 14 11.53 16.03 -21.24
N GLU A 15 12.42 15.61 -20.34
CA GLU A 15 12.64 14.21 -20.00
C GLU A 15 11.44 13.64 -19.25
N ILE A 16 10.86 14.42 -18.31
CA ILE A 16 9.62 14.07 -17.62
C ILE A 16 8.48 13.84 -18.63
N ARG A 17 8.30 14.76 -19.59
CA ARG A 17 7.28 14.63 -20.63
C ARG A 17 7.49 13.37 -21.46
N GLN A 18 8.72 13.11 -21.89
CA GLN A 18 9.05 11.94 -22.70
C GLN A 18 8.78 10.64 -21.92
N TYR A 19 9.23 10.56 -20.67
CA TYR A 19 8.99 9.42 -19.79
C TYR A 19 7.51 9.13 -19.61
N SER A 20 6.68 10.17 -19.38
CA SER A 20 5.23 10.00 -19.24
C SER A 20 4.57 9.43 -20.49
N HIS A 21 5.00 9.87 -21.68
CA HIS A 21 4.51 9.29 -22.94
C HIS A 21 4.91 7.82 -23.06
N GLU A 22 6.17 7.49 -22.82
CA GLU A 22 6.69 6.11 -22.90
C GLU A 22 5.99 5.18 -21.91
N ALA A 23 5.82 5.61 -20.65
CA ALA A 23 5.13 4.85 -19.62
C ALA A 23 3.66 4.58 -19.99
N LEU A 24 2.94 5.58 -20.52
CA LEU A 24 1.58 5.39 -21.01
C LEU A 24 1.53 4.46 -22.23
N HIS A 25 2.53 4.50 -23.11
CA HIS A 25 2.61 3.59 -24.25
C HIS A 25 2.88 2.14 -23.84
N ALA A 26 3.58 1.91 -22.72
CA ALA A 26 3.87 0.60 -22.18
C ALA A 26 2.65 -0.11 -21.54
N LEU A 27 1.63 0.66 -21.12
CA LEU A 27 0.39 0.09 -20.60
C LEU A 27 -0.43 -0.59 -21.70
N TRP A 28 -1.09 -1.70 -21.34
CA TRP A 28 -2.01 -2.38 -22.25
C TRP A 28 -3.23 -1.51 -22.58
N PRO A 29 -3.80 -1.62 -23.80
CA PRO A 29 -4.94 -0.81 -24.22
C PRO A 29 -6.11 -0.79 -23.25
N GLU A 30 -6.38 -1.90 -22.58
CA GLU A 30 -7.50 -2.08 -21.65
C GLU A 30 -7.42 -1.16 -20.43
N TYR A 31 -6.20 -0.85 -19.98
CA TYR A 31 -5.91 0.06 -18.87
C TYR A 31 -5.91 1.53 -19.30
N ARG A 32 -5.88 1.82 -20.60
CA ARG A 32 -5.82 3.18 -21.16
C ARG A 32 -7.17 3.70 -21.66
N ARG A 33 -8.25 2.95 -21.46
CA ARG A 33 -9.59 3.36 -21.91
C ARG A 33 -10.12 4.49 -21.03
N ASP A 34 -10.64 5.53 -21.64
CA ASP A 34 -11.30 6.63 -20.93
C ASP A 34 -12.57 6.15 -20.20
N LEU A 35 -13.31 5.20 -20.79
CA LEU A 35 -14.52 4.64 -20.22
C LEU A 35 -14.33 3.19 -19.78
N ASN A 36 -14.64 2.95 -18.51
CA ASN A 36 -14.60 1.65 -17.83
C ASN A 36 -13.26 0.91 -17.98
N PRO A 37 -12.08 1.54 -17.77
CA PRO A 37 -10.79 0.85 -17.89
C PRO A 37 -10.74 -0.41 -17.02
N GLN A 38 -9.90 -1.39 -17.40
CA GLN A 38 -9.69 -2.55 -16.53
C GLN A 38 -8.99 -2.11 -15.24
N GLU A 39 -9.27 -2.79 -14.14
CA GLU A 39 -8.60 -2.53 -12.87
C GLU A 39 -7.16 -3.04 -12.93
N TYR A 40 -6.20 -2.15 -12.67
CA TYR A 40 -4.79 -2.53 -12.61
C TYR A 40 -4.53 -3.28 -11.29
N PRO A 41 -4.14 -4.57 -11.33
CA PRO A 41 -4.00 -5.36 -10.11
C PRO A 41 -2.83 -4.84 -9.27
N VAL A 42 -3.09 -4.60 -7.99
CA VAL A 42 -2.08 -4.21 -7.00
C VAL A 42 -2.08 -5.24 -5.88
N ASP A 43 -1.26 -6.27 -6.06
CA ASP A 43 -1.21 -7.41 -5.15
C ASP A 43 -0.08 -7.28 -4.13
N LEU A 44 -0.35 -7.76 -2.91
CA LEU A 44 0.68 -7.92 -1.90
C LEU A 44 1.48 -9.19 -2.17
N SER A 45 2.80 -9.11 -1.98
CA SER A 45 3.59 -10.34 -1.84
C SER A 45 3.05 -11.17 -0.68
N LYS A 46 3.17 -12.50 -0.77
CA LYS A 46 2.73 -13.41 0.28
C LYS A 46 3.25 -12.99 1.66
N LYS A 47 4.55 -12.68 1.76
CA LYS A 47 5.18 -12.24 3.01
C LYS A 47 4.54 -10.95 3.58
N ALA A 48 4.21 -9.98 2.72
CA ALA A 48 3.57 -8.74 3.15
C ALA A 48 2.13 -8.98 3.62
N TRP A 49 1.40 -9.87 2.94
CA TRP A 49 0.05 -10.25 3.33
C TRP A 49 0.03 -11.03 4.65
N ASP A 50 0.90 -12.03 4.80
CA ASP A 50 1.03 -12.85 6.00
C ASP A 50 1.35 -11.94 7.21
N ASN A 51 2.30 -11.01 7.05
CA ASN A 51 2.65 -10.04 8.09
C ASN A 51 1.47 -9.14 8.48
N LYS A 52 0.70 -8.66 7.49
CA LYS A 52 -0.49 -7.84 7.75
C LYS A 52 -1.52 -8.63 8.58
N MET A 53 -1.79 -9.88 8.21
CA MET A 53 -2.78 -10.70 8.91
C MET A 53 -2.33 -11.04 10.33
N ALA A 54 -1.05 -11.41 10.52
CA ALA A 54 -0.48 -11.67 11.84
C ALA A 54 -0.68 -10.48 12.79
N LEU A 55 -0.34 -9.26 12.35
CA LEU A 55 -0.54 -8.05 13.15
C LEU A 55 -2.01 -7.79 13.49
N ILE A 56 -2.93 -8.06 12.56
CA ILE A 56 -4.37 -7.91 12.80
C ILE A 56 -4.84 -8.90 13.86
N ASP A 57 -4.38 -10.14 13.79
CA ASP A 57 -4.77 -11.19 14.72
C ASP A 57 -4.18 -10.94 16.13
N ASP A 58 -2.94 -10.46 16.22
CA ASP A 58 -2.30 -10.05 17.47
C ASP A 58 -3.11 -8.95 18.19
N ILE A 59 -3.52 -7.91 17.46
CA ILE A 59 -4.32 -6.82 18.02
C ILE A 59 -5.72 -7.29 18.43
N ARG A 60 -6.34 -8.18 17.65
CA ARG A 60 -7.64 -8.77 18.02
C ARG A 60 -7.54 -9.59 19.31
N ALA A 61 -6.47 -10.37 19.47
CA ALA A 61 -6.23 -11.13 20.69
C ALA A 61 -6.06 -10.19 21.89
N TYR A 62 -5.21 -9.17 21.76
CA TYR A 62 -4.99 -8.17 22.80
C TYR A 62 -6.26 -7.44 23.23
N VAL A 63 -7.07 -6.96 22.28
CA VAL A 63 -8.33 -6.26 22.60
C VAL A 63 -9.32 -7.20 23.30
N LYS A 64 -9.37 -8.47 22.90
CA LYS A 64 -10.23 -9.47 23.53
C LYS A 64 -9.83 -9.70 24.98
N GLU A 65 -8.54 -9.90 25.25
CA GLU A 65 -8.01 -10.07 26.60
C GLU A 65 -8.34 -8.85 27.48
N LEU A 66 -8.08 -7.64 26.96
CA LEU A 66 -8.41 -6.40 27.66
C LEU A 66 -9.92 -6.27 27.94
N SER A 67 -10.78 -6.66 27.01
CA SER A 67 -12.24 -6.63 27.23
C SER A 67 -12.69 -7.61 28.33
N SER A 68 -12.11 -8.82 28.38
CA SER A 68 -12.41 -9.78 29.44
C SER A 68 -11.91 -9.32 30.81
N GLU A 69 -10.71 -8.74 30.89
CA GLU A 69 -10.16 -8.22 32.15
C GLU A 69 -11.02 -7.08 32.73
N ASN A 70 -11.58 -6.22 31.87
CA ASN A 70 -12.46 -5.15 32.30
C ASN A 70 -13.83 -5.66 32.79
N GLU A 71 -14.41 -6.68 32.13
CA GLU A 71 -15.66 -7.31 32.60
C GLU A 71 -15.48 -8.01 33.96
N ASP A 72 -14.31 -8.60 34.22
CA ASP A 72 -14.00 -9.23 35.51
C ASP A 72 -13.80 -8.19 36.64
N LEU A 73 -13.29 -6.99 36.34
CA LEU A 73 -13.12 -5.90 37.30
C LEU A 73 -14.44 -5.21 37.68
N GLU A 74 -15.41 -5.10 36.76
CA GLU A 74 -16.72 -4.51 37.02
C GLU A 74 -17.66 -5.41 37.85
N LYS A 75 -17.27 -6.66 38.09
CA LYS A 75 -18.09 -7.67 38.80
C LYS A 75 -17.90 -7.66 40.32
N TYR A 76 -16.97 -6.86 40.84
CA TYR A 76 -16.67 -6.69 42.27
C TYR A 76 -17.00 -5.27 42.74
#